data_AF-X1ISJ1-F1
#
_entry.id   AF-X1ISJ1-F1
#
_cell.length_a   1.000
_cell.length_b   1.000
_cell.length_c   1.000
_cell.angle_alpha   90.00
_cell.angle_beta   90.00
_cell.angle_gamma   90.00
#
_symmetry.space_group_name_H-M   'P 1'
#
loop_
_entity.id
_entity.type
_entity.pdbx_description
1 polymer ?
#
loop_
_entity_poly.entity_id
_entity_poly.type
_entity_poly.pdbx_seq_one_letter_code
_entity_poly.pdbx_strand_id
1 'polypeptide(L)'
;MKPRGLTEKVVHFLAKRWACESGYHQVLSIAIPLILSTGAWSIQHFVDRMFLTWYSPEAIAAAMPAGMLNFTIMSLFLGTAGYVSTFVAQYYGSGRHEKIGPVLWQGVYIAIAGGIVHLG
;
A
#
# COMPACT_ATOMS: atom_id res chain seq x y z
N MET A 1 -20.87 45.20 6.82
CA MET A 1 -21.27 43.89 7.35
C MET A 1 -20.82 42.81 6.37
N LYS A 2 -19.83 41.98 6.73
CA LYS A 2 -19.27 40.92 5.84
C LYS A 2 -20.12 39.65 5.99
N PRO A 3 -20.49 38.95 4.90
CA PRO A 3 -21.36 37.78 4.98
C PRO A 3 -20.62 36.61 5.67
N ARG A 4 -20.94 36.37 6.95
CA ARG A 4 -20.36 35.30 7.79
C ARG A 4 -20.92 33.89 7.53
N GLY A 5 -21.78 33.71 6.52
CA GLY A 5 -22.58 32.47 6.38
C GLY A 5 -21.90 31.29 5.69
N LEU A 6 -20.85 31.47 4.87
CA LEU A 6 -20.28 30.37 4.07
C LEU A 6 -19.16 29.63 4.81
N THR A 7 -18.23 30.37 5.41
CA THR A 7 -17.07 29.80 6.11
C THR A 7 -17.49 28.96 7.31
N GLU A 8 -18.45 29.43 8.11
CA GLU A 8 -18.96 28.68 9.28
C GLU A 8 -19.65 27.39 8.86
N LYS A 9 -20.42 27.40 7.75
CA LYS A 9 -21.05 26.19 7.21
C LYS A 9 -20.02 25.16 6.76
N VAL A 10 -18.97 25.59 6.08
CA VAL A 10 -17.88 24.70 5.64
C VAL A 10 -17.15 24.11 6.83
N VAL A 11 -16.80 24.93 7.83
CA VAL A 11 -16.11 24.45 9.04
C VAL A 11 -16.98 23.45 9.81
N HIS A 12 -18.27 23.73 9.98
CA HIS A 12 -19.18 22.81 10.66
C HIS A 12 -19.35 21.48 9.88
N PHE A 13 -19.44 21.56 8.55
CA PHE A 13 -19.50 20.37 7.70
C PHE A 13 -18.22 19.52 7.81
N LEU A 14 -17.05 20.15 7.77
CA LEU A 14 -15.76 19.47 7.92
C LEU A 14 -15.58 18.88 9.32
N ALA A 15 -15.94 19.61 10.37
CA ALA A 15 -15.89 19.12 11.74
C ALA A 15 -16.80 17.90 11.95
N LYS A 16 -18.01 17.92 11.36
CA LYS A 16 -18.93 16.77 11.37
C LYS A 16 -18.35 15.56 10.63
N ARG A 17 -17.73 15.76 9.47
CA ARG A 17 -17.05 14.71 8.68
C ARG A 17 -15.79 14.17 9.35
N TRP A 18 -15.14 14.98 10.18
CA TRP A 18 -13.97 14.57 10.94
C TRP A 18 -14.33 13.59 12.06
N ALA A 19 -15.41 13.89 12.80
CA ALA A 19 -15.82 13.14 13.99
C ALA A 19 -16.84 12.01 13.72
N CYS A 20 -17.39 11.88 12.51
CA CYS A 20 -18.32 10.79 12.21
C CYS A 20 -17.61 9.42 12.15
N GLU A 21 -18.37 8.35 12.35
CA GLU A 21 -17.90 6.98 12.11
C GLU A 21 -17.46 6.83 10.64
N SER A 22 -16.32 6.17 10.41
CA SER A 22 -15.62 6.15 9.11
C SER A 22 -15.26 7.54 8.55
N GLY A 23 -15.13 8.54 9.44
CA GLY A 23 -14.75 9.92 9.10
C GLY A 23 -13.25 10.08 8.82
N TYR A 24 -12.86 11.30 8.45
CA TYR A 24 -11.48 11.59 8.00
C TYR A 24 -10.41 11.24 9.04
N HIS A 25 -10.71 11.38 10.33
CA HIS A 25 -9.78 11.02 11.40
C HIS A 25 -9.39 9.53 11.33
N GLN A 26 -10.37 8.64 11.21
CA GLN A 26 -10.13 7.19 11.14
C GLN A 26 -9.40 6.82 9.86
N VAL A 27 -9.81 7.38 8.72
CA VAL A 27 -9.14 7.15 7.43
C VAL A 27 -7.68 7.60 7.49
N LEU A 28 -7.40 8.81 7.97
CA LEU A 28 -6.03 9.34 8.05
C LEU A 28 -5.16 8.59 9.06
N SER A 29 -5.74 8.09 10.15
CA SER A 29 -4.98 7.28 11.13
C SER A 29 -4.43 5.98 10.53
N ILE A 30 -5.09 5.43 9.51
CA ILE A 30 -4.64 4.26 8.76
C ILE A 30 -3.80 4.68 7.55
N ALA A 31 -4.22 5.71 6.83
CA ALA A 31 -3.57 6.15 5.60
C ALA A 31 -2.20 6.77 5.84
N ILE A 32 -1.99 7.56 6.91
CA ILE A 32 -0.70 8.21 7.18
C ILE A 32 0.43 7.17 7.36
N PRO A 33 0.30 6.15 8.22
CA PRO A 33 1.29 5.08 8.32
C PRO A 33 1.56 4.36 6.99
N LEU A 34 0.52 4.10 6.19
CA LEU A 34 0.64 3.46 4.88
C LEU A 34 1.36 4.34 3.85
N ILE A 35 1.09 5.65 3.85
CA ILE A 35 1.76 6.64 3.00
C ILE A 35 3.24 6.71 3.37
N LEU A 36 3.56 6.78 4.66
CA LEU A 36 4.95 6.80 5.12
C LEU A 36 5.69 5.52 4.73
N SER A 37 5.04 4.36 4.90
CA SER A 37 5.60 3.06 4.53
C SER A 37 5.88 2.96 3.04
N THR A 38 4.91 3.37 2.21
CA THR A 38 5.08 3.39 0.74
C THR A 38 6.10 4.43 0.31
N GLY A 39 6.14 5.59 0.96
CA GLY A 39 7.10 6.66 0.69
C GLY A 39 8.55 6.27 1.01
N ALA A 40 8.76 5.40 2.01
CA ALA A 40 10.07 4.87 2.35
C ALA A 40 10.72 4.10 1.18
N TRP A 41 9.93 3.44 0.32
CA TRP A 41 10.45 2.79 -0.88
C TRP A 41 11.12 3.76 -1.85
N SER A 42 10.57 4.97 -2.00
CA SER A 42 11.18 6.00 -2.85
C SER A 42 12.56 6.43 -2.32
N ILE A 43 12.69 6.58 -1.00
CA ILE A 43 13.95 6.91 -0.35
C ILE A 43 14.95 5.75 -0.54
N GLN A 44 14.51 4.51 -0.33
CA GLN A 44 15.33 3.32 -0.55
C GLN A 44 15.87 3.26 -1.99
N HIS A 45 15.02 3.41 -3.00
CA HIS A 45 15.44 3.41 -4.41
C HIS A 45 16.37 4.57 -4.76
N PHE A 46 16.19 5.74 -4.15
CA PHE A 46 17.08 6.87 -4.34
C PHE A 46 18.49 6.56 -3.80
N VAL A 47 18.56 6.06 -2.57
CA VAL A 47 19.83 5.71 -1.92
C VAL A 47 20.54 4.58 -2.67
N ASP A 48 19.80 3.55 -3.10
CA ASP A 48 20.32 2.45 -3.92
C ASP A 48 20.98 2.96 -5.22
N ARG A 49 20.29 3.84 -5.97
CA ARG A 49 20.85 4.43 -7.19
C ARG A 49 22.08 5.30 -6.93
N MET A 50 22.12 6.02 -5.80
CA MET A 50 23.29 6.82 -5.41
C MET A 50 24.51 5.91 -5.22
N PHE A 51 24.36 4.79 -4.51
CA PHE A 51 25.43 3.81 -4.35
C PHE A 51 25.84 3.14 -5.67
N LEU A 52 24.89 2.73 -6.51
CA LEU A 52 25.19 2.12 -7.81
C LEU A 52 25.95 3.06 -8.75
N THR A 53 25.61 4.37 -8.73
CA THR A 53 26.31 5.39 -9.52
C THR A 53 27.78 5.52 -9.11
N TRP A 54 28.07 5.46 -7.81
CA TRP A 54 29.44 5.50 -7.30
C TRP A 54 30.20 4.19 -7.51
N TYR A 55 29.49 3.07 -7.62
CA TYR A 55 30.08 1.76 -7.84
C TYR A 55 30.58 1.58 -9.28
N SER A 56 29.69 1.70 -10.28
CA SER A 56 30.08 1.62 -11.70
C SER A 56 28.96 2.05 -12.66
N PRO A 57 29.30 2.67 -13.81
CA PRO A 57 28.35 2.98 -14.88
C PRO A 57 27.60 1.75 -15.42
N GLU A 58 28.26 0.60 -15.49
CA GLU A 58 27.67 -0.66 -15.96
C GLU A 58 26.61 -1.17 -14.97
N ALA A 59 26.86 -1.05 -13.66
CA ALA A 59 25.92 -1.49 -12.64
C ALA A 59 24.62 -0.68 -12.65
N ILE A 60 24.70 0.66 -12.79
CA ILE A 60 23.51 1.49 -12.91
C ILE A 60 22.76 1.28 -14.23
N ALA A 61 23.47 1.02 -15.34
CA ALA A 61 22.86 0.70 -16.63
C ALA A 61 22.08 -0.64 -16.59
N ALA A 62 22.58 -1.63 -15.85
CA ALA A 62 21.92 -2.93 -15.69
C ALA A 62 20.75 -2.90 -14.67
N ALA A 63 20.79 -2.01 -13.68
CA ALA A 63 19.82 -1.99 -12.58
C ALA A 63 18.39 -1.69 -13.02
N MET A 64 18.19 -0.77 -13.98
CA MET A 64 16.84 -0.43 -14.46
C MET A 64 16.14 -1.60 -15.18
N PRO A 65 16.73 -2.25 -16.21
CA PRO A 65 16.09 -3.38 -16.87
C PRO A 65 15.92 -4.58 -15.93
N ALA A 66 16.89 -4.86 -15.06
CA ALA A 66 16.77 -5.91 -14.04
C ALA A 66 15.62 -5.62 -13.05
N GLY A 67 15.50 -4.37 -12.60
CA GLY A 67 14.42 -3.93 -11.72
C GLY A 67 13.03 -4.03 -12.37
N MET A 68 12.92 -3.72 -13.67
CA MET A 68 11.65 -3.89 -14.40
C MET A 68 11.27 -5.36 -14.50
N LEU A 69 12.20 -6.24 -14.85
CA LEU A 69 11.95 -7.69 -14.92
C LEU A 69 11.51 -8.24 -13.55
N ASN A 70 12.23 -7.85 -12.50
CA ASN A 70 11.89 -8.21 -11.13
C ASN A 70 10.46 -7.74 -10.77
N PHE A 71 10.14 -6.48 -11.03
CA PHE A 71 8.80 -5.94 -10.76
C PHE A 71 7.71 -6.65 -11.57
N THR A 72 7.95 -6.95 -12.85
CA THR A 72 6.99 -7.69 -13.68
C THR A 72 6.64 -9.04 -13.07
N ILE A 73 7.65 -9.84 -12.68
CA ILE A 73 7.42 -11.15 -12.07
C ILE A 73 6.76 -10.99 -10.69
N MET A 74 7.24 -10.07 -9.87
CA MET A 74 6.72 -9.81 -8.53
C MET A 74 5.27 -9.31 -8.53
N SER A 75 4.88 -8.51 -9.53
CA SER A 75 3.55 -7.89 -9.61
C SER A 75 2.42 -8.92 -9.66
N LEU A 76 2.65 -10.08 -10.30
CA LEU A 76 1.70 -11.18 -10.36
C LEU A 76 1.37 -11.67 -8.94
N PHE A 77 2.40 -11.99 -8.16
CA PHE A 77 2.24 -12.49 -6.79
C PHE A 77 1.70 -11.41 -5.86
N LEU A 78 2.21 -10.19 -5.97
CA LEU A 78 1.78 -9.05 -5.15
C LEU A 78 0.29 -8.74 -5.37
N GLY A 79 -0.15 -8.70 -6.63
CA GLY A 79 -1.53 -8.46 -7.00
C GLY A 79 -2.46 -9.56 -6.49
N THR A 80 -2.13 -10.82 -6.77
CA THR A 80 -2.94 -11.97 -6.35
C THR A 80 -3.01 -12.11 -4.83
N ALA A 81 -1.89 -11.98 -4.11
CA ALA A 81 -1.89 -12.01 -2.64
C ALA A 81 -2.65 -10.80 -2.05
N GLY A 82 -2.56 -9.63 -2.69
CA GLY A 82 -3.27 -8.42 -2.27
C GLY A 82 -4.79 -8.56 -2.25
N TYR A 83 -5.38 -9.41 -3.10
CA TYR A 83 -6.83 -9.66 -3.11
C TYR A 83 -7.36 -10.26 -1.80
N VAL A 84 -6.50 -10.88 -1.00
CA VAL A 84 -6.87 -11.40 0.32
C VAL A 84 -7.51 -10.32 1.19
N SER A 85 -6.98 -9.09 1.19
CA SER A 85 -7.54 -7.98 1.96
C SER A 85 -9.00 -7.69 1.59
N THR A 86 -9.34 -7.74 0.30
CA THR A 86 -10.71 -7.57 -0.19
C THR A 86 -11.62 -8.68 0.33
N PHE A 87 -11.19 -9.94 0.24
CA PHE A 87 -11.98 -11.07 0.74
C PHE A 87 -12.14 -11.04 2.26
N VAL A 88 -11.08 -10.69 2.99
CA VAL A 88 -11.12 -10.53 4.46
C VAL A 88 -12.13 -9.46 4.84
N ALA A 89 -12.10 -8.29 4.18
CA ALA A 89 -13.07 -7.23 4.43
C ALA A 89 -14.52 -7.68 4.15
N GLN A 90 -14.74 -8.41 3.05
CA GLN A 90 -16.06 -8.94 2.70
C GLN A 90 -16.57 -10.02 3.67
N TYR A 91 -15.70 -10.95 4.09
CA TYR A 91 -16.07 -11.99 5.04
C TYR A 91 -16.31 -11.43 6.43
N TYR A 92 -15.50 -10.48 6.86
CA TYR A 92 -15.73 -9.74 8.10
C TYR A 92 -17.08 -9.00 8.05
N GLY A 93 -17.35 -8.24 6.98
CA GLY A 93 -18.61 -7.50 6.82
C GLY A 93 -19.86 -8.37 6.70
N SER A 94 -19.73 -9.64 6.29
CA SER A 94 -20.84 -10.60 6.19
C SER A 94 -20.96 -11.55 7.39
N GLY A 95 -20.15 -11.36 8.45
CA GLY A 95 -20.15 -12.18 9.66
C GLY A 95 -19.57 -13.59 9.49
N ARG A 96 -18.93 -13.89 8.35
CA ARG A 96 -18.38 -15.19 7.97
C ARG A 96 -16.91 -15.33 8.39
N HIS A 97 -16.63 -15.13 9.68
CA HIS A 97 -15.28 -15.10 10.21
C HIS A 97 -14.51 -16.42 9.99
N GLU A 98 -15.22 -17.55 9.89
CA GLU A 98 -14.65 -18.87 9.62
C GLU A 98 -13.91 -18.95 8.28
N LYS A 99 -14.26 -18.07 7.31
CA LYS A 99 -13.63 -18.03 5.98
C LYS A 99 -12.37 -17.16 5.92
N ILE A 100 -12.13 -16.34 6.94
CA ILE A 100 -10.98 -15.41 6.99
C ILE A 100 -9.66 -16.20 7.09
N GLY A 101 -9.58 -17.20 7.97
CA GLY A 101 -8.38 -18.03 8.12
C GLY A 101 -7.97 -18.73 6.81
N PRO A 102 -8.87 -19.48 6.14
CA PRO A 102 -8.56 -20.13 4.87
C PRO A 102 -8.08 -19.18 3.78
N VAL A 103 -8.70 -18.00 3.62
CA VAL A 103 -8.29 -17.05 2.57
C VAL A 103 -6.94 -16.39 2.88
N LEU A 104 -6.63 -16.13 4.15
CA LEU A 104 -5.32 -15.65 4.57
C LEU A 104 -4.22 -16.66 4.20
N TRP A 105 -4.45 -17.95 4.44
CA TRP A 105 -3.50 -19.00 4.08
C TRP A 105 -3.26 -19.08 2.56
N GLN A 106 -4.28 -18.87 1.74
CA GLN A 106 -4.07 -18.80 0.28
C GLN A 106 -3.13 -17.66 -0.11
N GLY A 107 -3.26 -16.49 0.52
CA GLY A 107 -2.31 -15.39 0.34
C GLY A 107 -0.88 -15.75 0.74
N VAL A 108 -0.72 -16.43 1.88
CA VAL A 108 0.58 -16.91 2.36
C VAL A 108 1.20 -17.90 1.37
N TYR A 109 0.44 -18.86 0.84
CA TYR A 109 0.95 -19.80 -0.16
C TYR A 109 1.41 -19.11 -1.44
N ILE A 110 0.63 -18.13 -1.94
CA ILE A 110 1.02 -17.32 -3.11
C ILE A 110 2.29 -16.50 -2.81
N ALA A 111 2.40 -15.92 -1.61
CA ALA A 111 3.58 -15.16 -1.20
C ALA A 111 4.83 -16.05 -1.10
N ILE A 112 4.71 -17.25 -0.51
CA ILE A 112 5.82 -18.22 -0.45
C ILE A 112 6.23 -18.67 -1.84
N ALA A 113 5.27 -19.01 -2.70
CA ALA A 113 5.55 -19.39 -4.09
C ALA A 113 6.27 -18.25 -4.84
N GLY A 114 5.80 -17.02 -4.69
CA GLY A 114 6.47 -15.84 -5.23
C GLY A 114 7.89 -15.66 -4.69
N GLY A 115 8.10 -15.85 -3.40
CA GLY A 115 9.42 -15.79 -2.77
C GLY A 115 10.38 -16.83 -3.33
N ILE A 116 9.94 -18.08 -3.50
CA ILE A 116 10.75 -19.16 -4.09
C ILE A 116 11.14 -18.80 -5.54
N VAL A 117 10.19 -18.28 -6.33
CA VAL A 117 10.44 -17.88 -7.73
C VAL A 117 11.47 -16.74 -7.83
N HIS A 118 11.57 -15.86 -6.84
CA HIS A 118 12.54 -14.77 -6.85
C HIS A 118 13.90 -15.12 -6.24
N LEU A 119 13.97 -16.19 -5.43
CA LEU A 119 15.21 -16.67 -4.83
C LEU A 119 15.99 -17.64 -5.74
N GLY A 120 15.33 -18.22 -6.74
CA GLY A 120 15.95 -19.04 -7.79
C GLY A 120 16.42 -18.21 -8.97
#